data_AF-A0A378VXL6-F1
#
_entry.id   AF-A0A378VXL6-F1
#
_cell.length_a   1.000
_cell.length_b   1.000
_cell.length_c   1.000
_cell.angle_alpha   90.00
_cell.angle_beta   90.00
_cell.angle_gamma   90.00
#
_symmetry.space_group_name_H-M   'P 1'
#
loop_
_entity.id
_entity.type
_entity.pdbx_description
1 polymer ?
#
loop_
_entity_poly.entity_id
_entity_poly.type
_entity_poly.pdbx_seq_one_letter_code
_entity_poly.pdbx_strand_id
1 'polypeptide(L)' 'MNLRDDLQLIYDRIPEGSRVLDLGCGDGELLAALAEHKNAAATASKSTPTT' A
#
# COMPACT_ATOMS: atom_id res chain seq x y z
N MET A 1 8.86 -8.91 -8.43
CA MET A 1 8.10 -8.63 -7.20
C MET A 1 7.28 -9.87 -6.88
N ASN A 2 7.32 -10.35 -5.64
CA ASN A 2 6.58 -11.55 -5.24
C ASN A 2 5.53 -11.16 -4.19
N LEU A 3 4.48 -10.48 -4.62
CA LEU A 3 3.33 -10.14 -3.77
C LEU A 3 2.45 -11.40 -3.58
N ARG A 4 1.82 -11.51 -2.42
CA ARG A 4 0.74 -12.50 -2.22
C ARG A 4 -0.37 -12.25 -3.26
N ASP A 5 -0.99 -13.30 -3.79
CA ASP A 5 -1.90 -13.21 -4.95
C ASP A 5 -3.05 -12.20 -4.78
N ASP A 6 -3.57 -12.08 -3.56
CA ASP A 6 -4.61 -11.12 -3.18
C ASP A 6 -4.11 -9.67 -3.23
N LEU A 7 -2.86 -9.42 -2.81
CA LEU A 7 -2.24 -8.11 -2.91
C LEU A 7 -1.94 -7.75 -4.38
N GLN A 8 -1.55 -8.73 -5.20
CA GLN A 8 -1.30 -8.53 -6.62
C GLN A 8 -2.57 -8.07 -7.36
N LEU A 9 -3.72 -8.69 -7.05
CA LEU A 9 -5.01 -8.28 -7.63
C LEU A 9 -5.39 -6.84 -7.27
N ILE A 10 -5.09 -6.40 -6.04
CA ILE A 10 -5.33 -5.03 -5.61
C ILE A 10 -4.35 -4.08 -6.31
N TYR A 11 -3.06 -4.46 -6.37
CA TYR A 11 -2.02 -3.70 -7.04
C TYR A 11 -2.35 -3.44 -8.52
N ASP A 12 -2.81 -4.45 -9.25
CA ASP A 12 -3.15 -4.33 -10.67
C ASP A 12 -4.32 -3.38 -10.92
N ARG A 13 -5.24 -3.26 -9.95
CA ARG A 13 -6.39 -2.35 -10.01
C ARG A 13 -6.05 -0.90 -9.72
N ILE A 14 -4.89 -0.61 -9.12
CA ILE A 14 -4.51 0.75 -8.74
C ILE A 14 -3.75 1.41 -9.91
N PRO A 15 -4.24 2.52 -10.47
CA PRO A 15 -3.52 3.27 -11.50
C PRO A 15 -2.24 3.93 -10.96
N GLU A 16 -1.29 4.21 -11.84
CA GLU A 16 -0.09 4.99 -11.50
C GLU A 16 -0.45 6.40 -11.00
N GLY A 17 0.33 6.93 -10.06
CA GLY A 17 0.12 8.24 -9.44
C GLY A 17 -1.08 8.32 -8.49
N SER A 18 -1.74 7.20 -8.20
CA SER A 18 -2.88 7.16 -7.28
C SER A 18 -2.49 7.52 -5.84
N ARG A 19 -3.45 8.06 -5.08
CA ARG A 19 -3.31 8.29 -3.64
C ARG A 19 -4.00 7.15 -2.89
N VAL A 20 -3.24 6.41 -2.10
CA VAL A 20 -3.72 5.20 -1.42
C VAL A 20 -3.65 5.43 0.09
N LEU A 21 -4.80 5.29 0.75
CA LEU A 21 -4.92 5.31 2.21
C LEU A 21 -4.99 3.87 2.71
N ASP A 22 -3.97 3.44 3.42
CA ASP A 22 -3.98 2.16 4.10
C ASP A 22 -4.64 2.30 5.48
N LEU A 23 -5.81 1.66 5.60
CA LEU A 23 -6.63 1.65 6.81
C LEU A 23 -6.28 0.50 7.75
N GLY A 24 -5.48 -0.48 7.30
CA GLY A 24 -5.02 -1.59 8.11
C GLY A 24 -3.51 -1.68 8.04
N CYS A 25 -2.82 -1.30 9.11
CA CYS A 25 -1.36 -1.33 9.21
C CYS A 25 -0.83 -2.77 9.24
N GLY A 26 -1.03 -3.55 8.18
CA GLY A 26 -0.29 -4.77 7.93
C GLY A 26 1.20 -4.47 7.73
N ASP A 27 1.93 -5.36 7.07
CA ASP A 27 3.38 -5.21 6.90
C ASP A 27 3.78 -4.12 5.89
N GLY A 28 2.80 -3.47 5.25
CA GLY A 28 3.04 -2.38 4.29
C GLY A 28 3.58 -2.83 2.93
N GLU A 29 3.62 -4.13 2.67
CA GLU A 29 4.20 -4.72 1.44
C GLU A 29 3.52 -4.21 0.16
N LEU A 30 2.20 -4.04 0.19
CA LEU A 30 1.44 -3.45 -0.92
C LEU A 30 1.76 -1.96 -1.12
N LEU A 31 1.91 -1.18 -0.05
CA LEU A 31 2.24 0.26 -0.16
C LEU A 31 3.66 0.45 -0.67
N ALA A 32 4.60 -0.39 -0.24
CA ALA A 32 5.96 -0.41 -0.76
C ALA A 32 5.95 -0.67 -2.27
N ALA A 33 5.21 -1.68 -2.73
CA ALA A 33 5.04 -1.98 -4.15
C ALA A 33 4.48 -0.80 -4.95
N LEU A 34 3.44 -0.16 -4.44
CA LEU A 34 2.78 0.95 -5.11
C LEU A 34 3.66 2.22 -5.14
N ALA A 35 4.43 2.47 -4.08
CA ALA A 35 5.37 3.57 -4.03
C ALA A 35 6.54 3.34 -5.00
N GLU A 36 7.14 2.14 -4.98
CA GLU A 36 8.31 1.81 -5.80
C GLU A 36 7.99 1.76 -7.29
N HIS A 37 6.85 1.18 -7.66
CA HIS A 37 6.55 0.88 -9.06
C HIS A 37 5.45 1.76 -9.67
N LYS A 38 4.54 2.32 -8.87
CA LYS A 38 3.40 3.09 -9.38
C LYS A 38 3.46 4.57 -9.03
N ASN A 39 4.53 5.04 -8.39
CA ASN A 39 4.69 6.41 -7.92
C ASN A 39 3.46 6.88 -7.11
N ALA A 40 2.84 5.94 -6.39
CA ALA A 40 1.63 6.18 -5.64
C ALA A 40 1.95 6.86 -4.30
N ALA A 41 1.16 7.86 -3.93
CA ALA A 41 1.28 8.49 -2.63
C ALA A 41 0.54 7.64 -1.59
N ALA A 42 1.30 6.96 -0.76
CA ALA A 42 0.86 6.05 0.27
C ALA A 42 0.78 6.75 1.63
N THR A 43 -0.35 6.66 2.34
CA THR A 43 -0.46 7.09 3.75
C THR A 43 -1.02 5.95 4.56
N ALA A 44 -0.31 5.52 5.60
CA ALA A 44 -0.80 4.52 6.55
C ALA A 44 -1.36 5.23 7.78
N SER A 45 -2.55 4.84 8.22
CA SER A 45 -3.02 5.19 9.56
C SER A 45 -2.17 4.42 10.58
N LYS A 46 -1.07 5.02 11.03
CA LYS A 46 -0.43 4.55 12.26
C LYS A 46 -1.37 4.94 13.39
N SER A 47 -2.09 3.98 13.96
CA SER A 47 -2.67 4.15 15.29
C SER A 47 -1.48 4.38 16.22
N THR A 48 -1.15 5.63 16.50
CA THR A 48 -0.15 5.95 17.52
C THR A 48 -0.58 5.27 18.82
N PRO A 49 0.22 4.37 19.42
CA PRO A 49 -0.05 4.00 20.79
C PRO A 49 0.21 5.27 21.61
N THR A 50 -0.87 5.89 22.08
CA THR A 50 -0.78 6.95 23.08
C THR A 50 -0.30 6.28 24.36
N THR A 51 0.97 6.46 24.72
CA THR A 51 1.50 6.20 26.06
C THR A 51 2.38 7.37 26.44
#